data_AF-A0A820QM59-F1
#
_entry.id   AF-A0A820QM59-F1
#
_cell.length_a   1.000
_cell.length_b   1.000
_cell.length_c   1.000
_cell.angle_alpha   90.00
_cell.angle_beta   90.00
_cell.angle_gamma   90.00
#
_symmetry.space_group_name_H-M   'P 1'
#
loop_
_entity.id
_entity.type
_entity.pdbx_description
1 polymer ?
#
loop_
_entity_poly.entity_id
_entity_poly.type
_entity_poly.pdbx_seq_one_letter_code
_entity_poly.pdbx_strand_id
1 'polypeptide(L)'
;PSSCFTDYSSGSYLNFAYFNVEQRNRVLYIDFLYDIPVSSQWQSDGHLYPIQIAQYGLSHWSRLELNSKNQQNKIYKFERIQPSE
;
A
#
# COMPACT_ATOMS: atom_id res chain seq x y z
N PRO A 1 10.47 -8.14 -25.74
CA PRO A 1 9.04 -7.76 -25.60
C PRO A 1 8.22 -9.02 -25.27
N SER A 2 8.17 -9.38 -23.99
CA SER A 2 7.54 -10.63 -23.55
C SER A 2 7.02 -10.46 -22.12
N SER A 3 5.73 -10.74 -21.95
CA SER A 3 4.93 -10.84 -20.72
C SER A 3 4.76 -9.59 -19.87
N CYS A 4 4.11 -8.59 -20.49
CA CYS A 4 3.09 -7.79 -19.83
C CYS A 4 1.83 -8.67 -19.64
N PHE A 5 1.53 -9.05 -18.40
CA PHE A 5 0.20 -9.17 -17.78
C PHE A 5 0.42 -9.86 -16.43
N THR A 6 0.89 -9.10 -15.44
CA THR A 6 0.78 -9.54 -14.04
C THR A 6 -0.70 -9.67 -13.73
N ASP A 7 -1.10 -10.79 -13.13
CA ASP A 7 -2.47 -11.02 -12.68
C ASP A 7 -2.90 -9.88 -11.73
N TYR A 8 -3.67 -8.92 -12.24
CA TYR A 8 -4.11 -7.74 -11.48
C TYR A 8 -5.01 -8.11 -10.29
N SER A 9 -5.45 -9.37 -10.20
CA SER A 9 -6.28 -9.84 -9.09
C SER A 9 -5.48 -10.10 -7.80
N SER A 10 -4.17 -10.37 -7.92
CA SER A 10 -3.38 -10.99 -6.84
C SER A 10 -2.00 -10.33 -6.69
N GLY A 11 -1.95 -9.17 -6.05
CA GLY A 11 -0.70 -8.45 -5.76
C GLY A 11 -0.91 -6.95 -5.62
N SER A 12 0.16 -6.19 -5.33
CA SER A 12 0.10 -4.74 -5.12
C SER A 12 -0.79 -4.03 -6.14
N TYR A 13 -1.70 -3.18 -5.68
CA TYR A 13 -2.66 -2.50 -6.52
C TYR A 13 -1.98 -1.39 -7.31
N LEU A 14 -1.74 -1.62 -8.61
CA LEU A 14 -1.01 -0.69 -9.48
C LEU A 14 0.30 -0.24 -8.80
N ASN A 15 0.50 1.07 -8.68
CA ASN A 15 1.68 1.67 -8.02
C ASN A 15 1.38 2.17 -6.60
N PHE A 16 0.30 1.71 -5.97
CA PHE A 16 -0.18 2.29 -4.70
C PHE A 16 0.77 2.06 -3.52
N ALA A 17 1.69 1.11 -3.61
CA ALA A 17 2.70 0.92 -2.57
C ALA A 17 3.56 2.18 -2.33
N TYR A 18 3.69 3.05 -3.32
CA TYR A 18 4.49 4.28 -3.24
C TYR A 18 3.68 5.52 -2.86
N PHE A 19 2.37 5.39 -2.61
CA PHE A 19 1.53 6.52 -2.23
C PHE A 19 1.37 6.64 -0.73
N ASN A 20 1.78 7.78 -0.16
CA ASN A 20 1.46 8.15 1.22
C ASN A 20 0.18 8.98 1.19
N VAL A 21 -0.96 8.33 1.41
CA VAL A 21 -2.28 8.96 1.27
C VAL A 21 -2.54 9.89 2.45
N GLU A 22 -2.16 9.47 3.64
CA GLU A 22 -2.25 10.17 4.92
C GLU A 22 -1.43 11.46 4.98
N GLN A 23 -0.37 11.59 4.18
CA GLN A 23 0.47 12.79 4.13
C GLN A 23 -0.07 13.88 3.20
N ARG A 24 -1.20 13.66 2.54
CA ARG A 24 -1.79 14.66 1.65
C ARG A 24 -2.39 15.79 2.46
N ASN A 25 -2.20 17.03 2.00
CA ASN A 25 -2.73 18.25 2.63
C ASN A 25 -4.24 18.25 2.89
N ARG A 26 -5.00 17.49 2.11
CA ARG A 26 -6.45 17.33 2.24
C ARG A 26 -6.88 16.27 3.26
N VAL A 27 -5.93 15.54 3.85
CA VAL A 27 -6.20 14.65 4.98
C VAL A 27 -6.03 15.50 6.23
N LEU A 28 -7.12 15.66 6.99
CA LEU A 28 -7.07 16.44 8.22
C LEU A 28 -6.42 15.63 9.34
N TYR A 29 -6.90 14.40 9.54
CA TYR A 29 -6.42 13.47 10.53
C TYR A 29 -6.86 12.04 10.17
N ILE A 30 -6.29 11.06 10.86
CA ILE A 30 -6.76 9.68 10.86
C ILE A 30 -7.68 9.52 12.06
N ASP A 31 -8.89 9.03 11.81
CA ASP A 31 -9.85 8.76 12.87
C ASP A 31 -9.33 7.64 13.78
N PHE A 32 -9.25 7.88 15.07
CA PHE A 32 -8.69 6.91 16.02
C PHE A 32 -9.56 5.66 16.18
N LEU A 33 -10.89 5.80 16.08
CA LEU A 33 -11.81 4.69 16.31
C LEU A 33 -11.87 3.75 15.10
N TYR A 34 -11.82 4.32 13.90
CA TYR A 34 -12.01 3.58 12.66
C TYR A 34 -10.72 3.36 11.85
N ASP A 35 -9.61 4.03 12.21
CA ASP A 35 -8.33 4.01 11.48
C ASP A 35 -8.46 4.36 9.99
N ILE A 36 -9.28 5.38 9.70
CA ILE A 36 -9.54 5.87 8.33
C ILE A 36 -9.24 7.37 8.21
N PRO A 37 -8.81 7.84 7.03
CA PRO A 37 -8.54 9.25 6.81
C PRO A 37 -9.82 10.09 6.69
N VAL A 38 -9.87 11.20 7.43
CA VAL A 38 -10.90 12.24 7.28
C VAL A 38 -10.39 13.31 6.32
N SER A 39 -11.23 13.71 5.36
CA SER A 39 -10.87 14.60 4.27
C SER A 39 -11.44 16.00 4.42
N SER A 40 -10.70 17.02 3.97
CA SER A 40 -11.20 18.39 3.78
C SER A 40 -11.52 18.75 2.32
N GLN A 41 -11.54 17.76 1.41
CA GLN A 41 -11.62 17.96 -0.04
C GLN A 41 -12.83 18.80 -0.51
N TRP A 42 -14.02 18.55 0.02
CA TRP A 42 -15.25 19.28 -0.32
C TRP A 42 -15.80 20.17 0.80
N GLN A 43 -15.46 19.86 2.05
CA GLN A 43 -15.91 20.60 3.23
C GLN A 43 -14.73 20.71 4.19
N SER A 44 -14.44 21.93 4.66
CA SER A 44 -13.26 22.22 5.48
C SER A 44 -13.35 21.68 6.91
N ASP A 45 -14.55 21.43 7.40
CA ASP A 45 -14.85 20.84 8.71
C ASP A 45 -14.54 19.35 8.80
N GLY A 46 -14.35 18.68 7.65
CA GLY A 46 -13.96 17.29 7.58
C GLY A 46 -15.13 16.36 7.28
N HIS A 47 -14.92 15.44 6.33
CA HIS A 47 -15.91 14.44 5.94
C HIS A 47 -15.21 13.14 5.50
N LEU A 48 -15.94 12.03 5.61
CA LEU A 48 -15.49 10.76 5.07
C LEU A 48 -15.55 10.82 3.56
N TYR A 49 -14.40 10.67 2.91
CA TYR A 49 -14.29 10.66 1.47
C TYR A 49 -13.93 9.25 0.98
N PRO A 50 -14.90 8.46 0.46
CA PRO A 50 -14.71 7.03 0.18
C PRO A 50 -13.52 6.71 -0.72
N ILE A 51 -13.27 7.56 -1.72
CA ILE A 51 -12.14 7.39 -2.65
C ILE A 51 -10.80 7.48 -1.89
N GLN A 52 -10.66 8.44 -0.97
CA GLN A 52 -9.44 8.59 -0.17
C GLN A 52 -9.27 7.46 0.84
N ILE A 53 -10.35 6.99 1.45
CA ILE A 53 -10.33 5.83 2.36
C ILE A 53 -9.89 4.58 1.61
N ALA A 54 -10.46 4.32 0.42
CA ALA A 54 -10.05 3.19 -0.42
C ALA A 54 -8.57 3.30 -0.84
N GLN A 55 -8.12 4.50 -1.21
CA GLN A 55 -6.71 4.72 -1.58
C GLN A 55 -5.76 4.49 -0.40
N TYR A 56 -6.13 4.93 0.81
CA TYR A 56 -5.37 4.69 2.02
C TYR A 56 -5.20 3.18 2.25
N GLY A 57 -6.30 2.42 2.30
CA GLY A 57 -6.24 0.96 2.46
C GLY A 57 -5.42 0.26 1.38
N LEU A 58 -5.67 0.57 0.10
CA LEU A 58 -4.93 -0.03 -1.02
C LEU A 58 -3.43 0.28 -0.96
N SER A 59 -3.05 1.47 -0.50
CA SER A 59 -1.63 1.85 -0.35
C SER A 59 -0.92 1.05 0.74
N HIS A 60 -1.56 0.90 1.91
CA HIS A 60 -1.01 0.12 3.02
C HIS A 60 -0.91 -1.36 2.67
N TRP A 61 -1.96 -1.92 2.06
CA TRP A 61 -1.95 -3.31 1.62
C TRP A 61 -0.88 -3.56 0.55
N SER A 62 -0.74 -2.67 -0.43
CA SER A 62 0.29 -2.80 -1.48
C SER A 62 1.70 -2.70 -0.92
N ARG A 63 1.94 -1.85 0.09
CA ARG A 63 3.23 -1.79 0.81
C ARG A 63 3.53 -3.10 1.54
N LEU A 64 2.53 -3.63 2.26
CA LEU A 64 2.67 -4.90 2.96
C LEU A 64 3.08 -6.02 2.00
N GLU A 65 2.38 -6.12 0.87
CA GLU A 65 2.65 -7.12 -0.16
C GLU A 65 4.06 -7.01 -0.75
N LEU A 66 4.52 -5.80 -1.11
CA LEU A 66 5.88 -5.60 -1.59
C LEU A 66 6.94 -5.94 -0.53
N ASN A 67 6.69 -5.57 0.73
CA ASN A 67 7.61 -5.86 1.82
C ASN A 67 7.73 -7.36 2.08
N SER A 68 6.63 -8.10 2.03
CA SER A 68 6.61 -9.57 2.15
C SER A 68 7.43 -10.23 1.04
N LYS A 69 7.26 -9.80 -0.21
CA LYS A 69 8.06 -10.29 -1.36
C LYS A 69 9.55 -9.98 -1.19
N ASN A 70 9.88 -8.78 -0.71
CA ASN A 70 11.27 -8.40 -0.44
C ASN A 70 11.91 -9.24 0.67
N GLN A 71 11.16 -9.59 1.72
CA GLN A 71 11.63 -10.47 2.79
C GLN A 71 11.87 -11.89 2.27
N GLN A 72 10.93 -12.46 1.52
CA GLN A 72 11.08 -13.77 0.89
C GLN A 72 12.33 -13.82 -0.01
N ASN A 73 12.53 -12.81 -0.86
CA ASN A 73 13.71 -12.72 -1.73
C ASN A 73 15.03 -12.69 -0.95
N LYS A 74 15.06 -12.03 0.22
CA LYS A 74 16.23 -12.04 1.10
C LYS A 74 16.51 -13.43 1.66
N ILE A 75 15.48 -14.14 2.11
CA ILE A 75 15.57 -15.51 2.63
C ILE A 75 16.12 -16.45 1.56
N TYR A 76 15.51 -16.47 0.37
CA TYR A 76 15.98 -17.30 -0.75
C TYR A 76 17.42 -16.98 -1.18
N LYS A 77 17.82 -15.70 -1.14
CA LYS A 77 19.19 -15.32 -1.45
C LYS A 77 20.16 -15.84 -0.38
N PHE A 78 19.77 -15.81 0.90
CA PHE A 78 20.59 -16.35 1.99
C PHE A 78 20.75 -17.87 1.88
N GLU A 79 19.66 -18.60 1.62
CA GLU A 79 19.68 -20.06 1.45
C GLU A 79 20.57 -20.51 0.27
N ARG A 80 20.63 -19.73 -0.82
CA ARG A 80 21.55 -20.02 -1.94
C ARG A 80 23.03 -19.76 -1.66
N ILE A 81 23.35 -18.99 -0.62
CA ILE A 81 24.74 -18.66 -0.26
C ILE A 81 25.29 -19.68 0.75
N GLN A 82 24.43 -20.41 1.47
CA GLN A 82 24.85 -21.55 2.29
C GLN A 82 25.19 -22.71 1.34
N PRO A 83 26.44 -23.20 1.28
CA PRO A 83 26.74 -24.42 0.54
C PRO A 83 25.92 -25.56 1.15
N SER A 84 25.27 -26.38 0.32
CA SER A 84 24.76 -27.67 0.78
C SER A 84 25.94 -28.49 1.29
N GLU A 85 25.98 -28.77 2.58
CA GLU A 85 26.91 -29.76 3.16
C GLU A 85 26.79 -31.12 2.46
#